data_AF-F4IH31-F1
#
_entry.id   AF-F4IH31-F1
#
_cell.length_a   1.000
_cell.length_b   1.000
_cell.length_c   1.000
_cell.angle_alpha   90.00
_cell.angle_beta   90.00
_cell.angle_gamma   90.00
#
_symmetry.space_group_name_H-M   'P 1'
#
loop_
_entity.id
_entity.type
_entity.pdbx_description
1 polymer ?
#
loop_
_entity_poly.entity_id
_entity_poly.type
_entity_poly.pdbx_seq_one_letter_code
_entity_poly.pdbx_strand_id
1 'polypeptide(L)'
;MGNALTFLYGKCCKPTTTDDSLGPHGVSAATVGVSALAHDLFNFEITSQVPEGLGRYVQSSRKAQANWYRKILEAWKQAKPPPQTAEEASRLVTDILKRNQKADVEGLLSFYGLPLSHTLVEVTVEAPVSLPEGILFEFQTLPVDPKAVADGDTITVYVSTSEPVVSSSVPREVNLAAVQRAKAREKRNYPKADELHQKIIDSGYRVLNIENEEVLARKFRIRLRGIDAPESQMPFGKEAQEGLLKIVGRKSLKVLVYGEDQYGRCVGDLYCNGIFVQEAMLKKGLAWHYLAYDKRPVLAKWEKEARQKRIGLWASSNPEKPWDWRKNNRRE
;
A
#
# COMPACT_ATOMS: atom_id res chain seq x y z
N MET A 1 28.83 -60.34 -25.78
CA MET A 1 29.04 -58.89 -25.78
C MET A 1 29.16 -58.45 -24.34
N GLY A 2 30.37 -58.11 -23.90
CA GLY A 2 30.65 -57.79 -22.52
C GLY A 2 30.20 -56.36 -22.18
N ASN A 3 29.74 -56.17 -20.95
CA ASN A 3 30.19 -55.08 -20.11
C ASN A 3 29.97 -55.46 -18.64
N ALA A 4 31.03 -55.21 -17.88
CA ALA A 4 31.33 -55.80 -16.61
C ALA A 4 30.60 -55.12 -15.44
N LEU A 5 30.33 -55.94 -14.43
CA LEU A 5 30.10 -55.55 -13.04
C LEU A 5 31.33 -54.82 -12.48
N THR A 6 31.14 -53.67 -11.82
CA THR A 6 31.84 -53.22 -10.57
C THR A 6 31.45 -51.77 -10.24
N PHE A 7 30.71 -51.55 -9.14
CA PHE A 7 31.19 -51.09 -7.82
C PHE A 7 31.30 -49.55 -7.68
N LEU A 8 30.37 -48.93 -6.93
CA LEU A 8 30.59 -48.38 -5.58
C LEU A 8 29.49 -47.38 -5.19
N TYR A 9 28.90 -47.66 -4.02
CA TYR A 9 28.04 -46.77 -3.25
C TYR A 9 28.79 -45.48 -2.87
N GLY A 10 28.34 -44.34 -3.37
CA GLY A 10 28.70 -43.02 -2.88
C GLY A 10 27.57 -42.43 -2.02
N LYS A 11 27.63 -42.62 -0.69
CA LYS A 11 26.95 -41.74 0.26
C LYS A 11 27.79 -40.46 0.37
N CYS A 12 27.22 -39.30 0.03
CA CYS A 12 27.45 -38.04 0.75
C CYS A 12 26.56 -36.90 0.23
N CYS A 13 25.80 -36.31 1.17
CA CYS A 13 25.36 -34.91 1.25
C CYS A 13 24.32 -34.35 0.24
N LYS A 14 23.05 -34.32 0.69
CA LYS A 14 22.19 -33.11 0.66
C LYS A 14 22.67 -32.13 1.76
N PRO A 15 22.39 -30.80 1.79
CA PRO A 15 21.34 -30.00 1.12
C PRO A 15 21.97 -28.83 0.29
N THR A 16 21.30 -27.95 -0.45
CA THR A 16 20.22 -27.00 -0.11
C THR A 16 19.63 -26.43 -1.41
N THR A 17 18.34 -26.65 -1.65
CA THR A 17 17.55 -25.81 -2.56
C THR A 17 17.14 -24.57 -1.76
N THR A 18 17.80 -23.45 -1.99
CA THR A 18 17.31 -22.13 -1.57
C THR A 18 16.08 -21.82 -2.41
N ASP A 19 14.94 -21.94 -1.75
CA ASP A 19 13.65 -21.44 -2.21
C ASP A 19 13.74 -19.91 -2.13
N ASP A 20 13.98 -19.26 -3.27
CA ASP A 20 14.09 -17.80 -3.33
C ASP A 20 12.69 -17.21 -3.09
N SER A 21 12.53 -16.67 -1.88
CA SER A 21 11.33 -16.03 -1.37
C SER A 21 10.96 -14.80 -2.21
N LEU A 22 10.05 -14.99 -3.16
CA LEU A 22 9.21 -13.93 -3.71
C LEU A 22 8.23 -13.49 -2.60
N GLY A 23 8.34 -12.23 -2.16
CA GLY A 23 7.37 -11.66 -1.23
C GLY A 23 5.95 -11.61 -1.83
N PRO A 24 4.89 -11.81 -1.03
CA PRO A 24 3.52 -12.01 -1.52
C PRO A 24 2.83 -10.77 -2.15
N HIS A 25 3.53 -9.66 -2.37
CA HIS A 25 2.93 -8.41 -2.87
C HIS A 25 3.54 -7.85 -4.16
N GLY A 26 4.39 -8.58 -4.89
CA GLY A 26 4.79 -8.19 -6.25
C GLY A 26 5.60 -6.89 -6.38
N VAL A 27 6.08 -6.31 -5.28
CA VAL A 27 7.00 -5.16 -5.25
C VAL A 27 8.41 -5.68 -5.07
N SER A 28 9.35 -5.29 -5.94
CA SER A 28 10.77 -5.60 -5.74
C SER A 28 11.26 -4.95 -4.45
N ALA A 29 11.91 -5.74 -3.58
CA ALA A 29 12.52 -5.24 -2.34
C ALA A 29 13.45 -4.03 -2.58
N ALA A 30 14.03 -3.92 -3.79
CA ALA A 30 14.92 -2.84 -4.19
C ALA A 30 14.27 -1.44 -4.18
N THR A 31 13.03 -1.29 -4.64
CA THR A 31 12.35 0.02 -4.69
C THR A 31 11.88 0.48 -3.31
N VAL A 32 11.54 -0.47 -2.45
CA VAL A 32 11.12 -0.21 -1.07
C VAL A 32 12.29 0.37 -0.27
N GLY A 33 13.51 -0.16 -0.44
CA GLY A 33 14.70 0.31 0.27
C GLY A 33 15.09 1.75 -0.03
N VAL A 34 15.06 2.15 -1.31
CA VAL A 34 15.35 3.54 -1.74
C VAL A 34 14.33 4.51 -1.13
N SER A 35 13.05 4.15 -1.18
CA SER A 35 11.96 4.97 -0.64
C SER A 35 12.07 5.12 0.88
N ALA A 36 12.43 4.03 1.59
CA ALA A 36 12.65 4.03 3.02
C ALA A 36 13.85 4.91 3.42
N LEU A 37 14.98 4.82 2.72
CA LEU A 37 16.14 5.68 2.95
C LEU A 37 15.78 7.16 2.71
N ALA A 38 15.10 7.47 1.61
CA ALA A 38 14.66 8.83 1.30
C ALA A 38 13.73 9.39 2.39
N HIS A 39 12.80 8.57 2.89
CA HIS A 39 11.90 8.92 3.99
C HIS A 39 12.67 9.25 5.27
N ASP A 40 13.62 8.41 5.67
CA ASP A 40 14.40 8.61 6.89
C ASP A 40 15.39 9.78 6.79
N LEU A 41 15.98 10.03 5.61
CA LEU A 41 16.80 11.22 5.36
C LEU A 41 15.97 12.50 5.54
N PHE A 42 14.73 12.50 5.07
CA PHE A 42 13.81 13.61 5.24
C PHE A 42 13.39 13.77 6.71
N ASN A 43 13.09 12.67 7.42
CA ASN A 43 12.83 12.72 8.86
C ASN A 43 14.03 13.26 9.63
N PHE A 44 15.24 12.85 9.28
CA PHE A 44 16.48 13.35 9.86
C PHE A 44 16.68 14.85 9.59
N GLU A 45 16.33 15.36 8.42
CA GLU A 45 16.38 16.80 8.13
C GLU A 45 15.52 17.61 9.10
N ILE A 46 14.33 17.11 9.43
CA ILE A 46 13.36 17.80 10.30
C ILE A 46 13.70 17.63 11.78
N THR A 47 14.16 16.45 12.18
CA THR A 47 14.27 16.07 13.60
C THR A 47 15.72 16.05 14.10
N SER A 48 16.70 15.94 13.19
CA SER A 48 18.08 15.55 13.50
C SER A 48 18.19 14.21 14.25
N GLN A 49 17.16 13.35 14.16
CA GLN A 49 17.12 12.03 14.78
C GLN A 49 17.29 10.94 13.73
N VAL A 50 18.07 9.93 14.07
CA VAL A 50 18.28 8.73 13.24
C VAL A 50 17.27 7.63 13.62
N PRO A 51 16.93 6.72 12.70
CA PRO A 51 15.99 5.63 12.98
C PRO A 51 16.41 4.79 14.19
N GLU A 52 15.45 4.46 15.06
CA GLU A 52 15.77 3.76 16.32
C GLU A 52 16.29 2.33 16.10
N GLY A 53 15.82 1.65 15.06
CA GLY A 53 16.24 0.29 14.70
C GLY A 53 17.66 0.18 14.15
N LEU A 54 18.24 1.28 13.65
CA LEU A 54 19.55 1.26 12.98
C LEU A 54 20.66 0.77 13.91
N GLY A 55 20.58 1.08 15.20
CA GLY A 55 21.57 0.65 16.20
C GLY A 55 21.70 -0.87 16.37
N ARG A 56 20.75 -1.67 15.83
CA ARG A 56 20.85 -3.14 15.82
C ARG A 56 21.72 -3.67 14.67
N TYR A 57 21.94 -2.86 13.64
CA TYR A 57 22.67 -3.23 12.43
C TYR A 57 24.09 -2.66 12.40
N VAL A 58 24.37 -1.62 13.19
CA VAL A 58 25.65 -0.90 13.18
C VAL A 58 26.25 -0.82 14.58
N GLN A 59 27.57 -0.78 14.68
CA GLN A 59 28.30 -0.73 15.95
C GLN A 59 28.61 0.70 16.40
N SER A 60 28.61 1.64 15.47
CA SER A 60 28.87 3.05 15.79
C SER A 60 27.77 3.72 16.60
N SER A 61 28.18 4.67 17.45
CA SER A 61 27.28 5.46 18.30
C SER A 61 26.20 6.23 17.52
N ARG A 62 25.07 6.53 18.17
CA ARG A 62 24.01 7.41 17.62
C ARG A 62 24.54 8.77 17.12
N LYS A 63 25.57 9.34 17.76
CA LYS A 63 26.21 10.58 17.32
C LYS A 63 26.94 10.40 15.98
N ALA A 64 27.64 9.27 15.80
CA ALA A 64 28.28 8.93 14.54
C ALA A 64 27.22 8.68 13.45
N GLN A 65 26.16 7.93 13.75
CA GLN A 65 25.02 7.71 12.85
C GLN A 65 24.42 9.04 12.36
N ALA A 66 24.16 9.99 13.26
CA ALA A 66 23.66 11.32 12.89
C ALA A 66 24.62 12.08 11.95
N ASN A 67 25.93 11.94 12.16
CA ASN A 67 26.91 12.52 11.23
C ASN A 67 26.88 11.87 9.85
N TRP A 68 26.61 10.57 9.76
CA TRP A 68 26.46 9.88 8.48
C TRP A 68 25.24 10.39 7.73
N TYR A 69 24.10 10.46 8.41
CA TYR A 69 22.85 10.95 7.82
C TYR A 69 22.99 12.39 7.32
N ARG A 70 23.71 13.26 8.05
CA ARG A 70 23.99 14.62 7.57
C ARG A 70 24.78 14.63 6.27
N LYS A 71 25.79 13.76 6.13
CA LYS A 71 26.60 13.66 4.90
C LYS A 71 25.78 13.07 3.74
N ILE A 72 25.00 12.01 4.01
CA ILE A 72 24.17 11.36 2.99
C ILE A 72 23.07 12.32 2.53
N LEU A 73 22.38 13.00 3.44
CA LEU A 73 21.35 13.99 3.11
C LEU A 73 21.89 15.11 2.22
N GLU A 74 23.08 15.63 2.54
CA GLU A 74 23.74 16.66 1.72
C GLU A 74 24.03 16.14 0.30
N ALA A 75 24.62 14.95 0.18
CA ALA A 75 24.88 14.32 -1.12
C ALA A 75 23.59 14.00 -1.90
N TRP A 76 22.55 13.54 -1.20
CA TRP A 76 21.24 13.24 -1.79
C TRP A 76 20.58 14.48 -2.38
N LYS A 77 20.69 15.64 -1.71
CA LYS A 77 20.20 16.92 -2.22
C LYS A 77 21.01 17.45 -3.40
N GLN A 78 22.30 17.16 -3.44
CA GLN A 78 23.19 17.56 -4.53
C GLN A 78 23.01 16.68 -5.78
N ALA A 79 22.57 15.43 -5.62
CA ALA A 79 22.27 14.52 -6.71
C ALA A 79 21.09 15.04 -7.57
N LYS A 80 21.34 15.26 -8.86
CA LYS A 80 20.35 15.70 -9.85
C LYS A 80 20.38 14.75 -11.05
N PRO A 81 19.43 13.80 -11.17
CA PRO A 81 18.33 13.50 -10.25
C PRO A 81 18.80 12.78 -8.96
N PRO A 82 17.96 12.74 -7.90
CA PRO A 82 18.22 11.89 -6.73
C PRO A 82 18.21 10.40 -7.13
N PRO A 83 18.90 9.52 -6.38
CA PRO A 83 18.93 8.09 -6.66
C PRO A 83 17.52 7.49 -6.80
N GLN A 84 17.26 6.82 -7.92
CA GLN A 84 15.97 6.16 -8.19
C GLN A 84 16.07 4.64 -8.07
N THR A 85 17.28 4.07 -8.19
CA THR A 85 17.52 2.63 -8.08
C THR A 85 18.25 2.28 -6.78
N ALA A 86 18.11 1.02 -6.35
CA ALA A 86 18.78 0.54 -5.14
C ALA A 86 20.31 0.56 -5.28
N GLU A 87 20.79 0.36 -6.50
CA GLU A 87 22.20 0.39 -6.87
C GLU A 87 22.75 1.81 -6.80
N GLU A 88 22.04 2.80 -7.34
CA GLU A 88 22.41 4.21 -7.23
C GLU A 88 22.46 4.66 -5.77
N ALA A 89 21.45 4.28 -4.98
CA ALA A 89 21.38 4.61 -3.55
C ALA A 89 22.53 3.93 -2.79
N SER A 90 22.78 2.65 -3.04
CA SER A 90 23.88 1.90 -2.40
C SER A 90 25.25 2.49 -2.75
N ARG A 91 25.48 2.83 -4.03
CA ARG A 91 26.71 3.49 -4.49
C ARG A 91 26.91 4.83 -3.79
N LEU A 92 25.87 5.67 -3.75
CA LEU A 92 25.93 6.97 -3.07
C LEU A 92 26.28 6.81 -1.58
N VAL A 93 25.62 5.89 -0.87
CA VAL A 93 25.90 5.64 0.55
C VAL A 93 27.33 5.13 0.75
N THR A 94 27.78 4.19 -0.08
CA THR A 94 29.12 3.60 -0.01
C THR A 94 30.20 4.67 -0.25
N ASP A 95 30.03 5.52 -1.27
CA ASP A 95 30.99 6.57 -1.63
C ASP A 95 31.13 7.63 -0.53
N ILE A 96 30.02 8.02 0.07
CA ILE A 96 29.97 9.01 1.15
C ILE A 96 30.57 8.47 2.45
N LEU A 97 30.35 7.18 2.74
CA LEU A 97 30.81 6.53 3.96
C LEU A 97 32.10 5.71 3.76
N LYS A 98 32.83 5.88 2.67
CA LYS A 98 34.06 5.13 2.35
C LYS A 98 35.16 5.16 3.42
N ARG A 99 35.16 6.18 4.29
CA ARG A 99 36.12 6.34 5.40
C ARG A 99 35.62 5.74 6.72
N ASN A 100 34.41 5.21 6.75
CA ASN A 100 33.81 4.61 7.92
C ASN A 100 34.17 3.13 8.02
N GLN A 101 33.83 2.51 9.15
CA GLN A 101 34.00 1.06 9.33
C GLN A 101 33.14 0.30 8.34
N LYS A 102 33.72 -0.71 7.66
CA LYS A 102 33.02 -1.51 6.66
C LYS A 102 31.74 -2.16 7.20
N ALA A 103 31.80 -2.70 8.43
CA ALA A 103 30.65 -3.32 9.09
C ALA A 103 29.48 -2.35 9.30
N ASP A 104 29.77 -1.07 9.58
CA ASP A 104 28.73 -0.05 9.76
C ASP A 104 28.06 0.33 8.43
N VAL A 105 28.83 0.39 7.34
CA VAL A 105 28.29 0.68 5.99
C VAL A 105 27.42 -0.48 5.52
N GLU A 106 27.92 -1.72 5.65
CA GLU A 106 27.17 -2.92 5.31
C GLU A 106 25.90 -3.06 6.18
N GLY A 107 25.97 -2.73 7.47
CA GLY A 107 24.82 -2.69 8.37
C GLY A 107 23.76 -1.66 7.95
N LEU A 108 24.17 -0.46 7.54
CA LEU A 108 23.26 0.58 7.04
C LEU A 108 22.57 0.15 5.73
N LEU A 109 23.32 -0.44 4.79
CA LEU A 109 22.74 -0.96 3.54
C LEU A 109 21.76 -2.11 3.83
N SER A 110 22.12 -3.02 4.73
CA SER A 110 21.26 -4.12 5.15
C SER A 110 19.97 -3.64 5.84
N PHE A 111 20.03 -2.59 6.67
CA PHE A 111 18.86 -2.00 7.33
C PHE A 111 17.80 -1.55 6.32
N TYR A 112 18.21 -1.04 5.16
CA TYR A 112 17.32 -0.62 4.08
C TYR A 112 17.09 -1.69 3.00
N GLY A 113 17.71 -2.87 3.09
CA GLY A 113 17.66 -3.88 2.03
C GLY A 113 18.34 -3.44 0.73
N LEU A 114 19.32 -2.53 0.80
CA LEU A 114 20.11 -2.08 -0.35
C LEU A 114 21.23 -3.09 -0.67
N PRO A 115 21.61 -3.26 -1.95
CA PRO A 115 22.64 -4.21 -2.35
C PRO A 115 23.99 -3.87 -1.73
N LEU A 116 24.71 -4.87 -1.22
CA LEU A 116 26.07 -4.70 -0.68
C LEU A 116 27.08 -4.60 -1.83
N SER A 117 28.15 -3.81 -1.66
CA SER A 117 29.10 -3.51 -2.75
C SER A 117 29.79 -4.75 -3.35
N HIS A 118 29.83 -5.87 -2.63
CA HIS A 118 30.42 -7.14 -3.11
C HIS A 118 29.40 -8.08 -3.78
N THR A 119 28.10 -7.78 -3.69
CA THR A 119 27.00 -8.57 -4.27
C THR A 119 26.55 -8.00 -5.62
N LEU A 120 27.37 -7.17 -6.28
CA LEU A 120 27.16 -6.75 -7.67
C LEU A 120 27.44 -7.92 -8.65
N VAL A 121 26.89 -9.10 -8.36
CA VAL A 121 26.62 -10.11 -9.39
C VAL A 121 25.47 -9.53 -10.20
N GLU A 122 25.65 -9.55 -11.52
CA GLU A 122 24.71 -9.09 -12.53
C GLU A 122 23.40 -9.88 -12.39
N VAL A 123 22.53 -9.48 -11.46
CA VAL A 123 21.15 -9.96 -11.43
C VAL A 123 20.49 -9.27 -12.60
N THR A 124 20.24 -10.04 -13.66
CA THR A 124 19.33 -9.67 -14.73
C THR A 124 18.08 -9.09 -14.10
N VAL A 125 17.91 -7.78 -14.23
CA VAL A 125 16.70 -7.07 -13.82
C VAL A 125 15.58 -7.64 -14.69
N GLU A 126 14.85 -8.63 -14.18
CA GLU A 126 13.53 -8.89 -14.72
C GLU A 126 12.76 -7.59 -14.57
N ALA A 127 12.46 -6.97 -15.71
CA ALA A 127 11.72 -5.72 -15.77
C ALA A 127 10.49 -5.86 -14.87
N PRO A 128 10.15 -4.83 -14.07
CA PRO A 128 9.03 -4.91 -13.14
C PRO A 128 7.82 -5.41 -13.90
N VAL A 129 7.26 -6.54 -13.45
CA VAL A 129 6.08 -7.17 -14.05
C VAL A 129 5.08 -6.05 -14.29
N SER A 130 4.88 -5.71 -15.55
CA SER A 130 3.99 -4.63 -15.93
C SER A 130 2.64 -4.90 -15.29
N LEU A 131 2.11 -3.92 -14.57
CA LEU A 131 0.76 -4.03 -14.02
C LEU A 131 -0.19 -4.47 -15.15
N PRO A 132 -1.16 -5.36 -14.87
CA PRO A 132 -2.17 -5.73 -15.85
C PRO A 132 -2.78 -4.50 -16.54
N GLU A 133 -3.18 -4.68 -17.79
CA GLU A 133 -3.61 -3.58 -18.66
C GLU A 133 -4.66 -2.68 -18.01
N GLY A 134 -4.39 -1.37 -18.02
CA GLY A 134 -5.27 -0.31 -17.52
C GLY A 134 -5.14 0.00 -16.03
N ILE A 135 -4.39 -0.78 -15.24
CA ILE A 135 -4.13 -0.41 -13.84
C ILE A 135 -3.11 0.74 -13.82
N LEU A 136 -3.50 1.87 -13.23
CA LEU A 136 -2.64 3.03 -13.07
C LEU A 136 -1.67 2.84 -11.90
N PHE A 137 -2.18 2.29 -10.79
CA PHE A 137 -1.39 1.97 -9.60
C PHE A 137 -2.18 1.02 -8.69
N GLU A 138 -1.46 0.33 -7.80
CA GLU A 138 -2.02 -0.47 -6.72
C GLU A 138 -1.45 -0.06 -5.36
N PHE A 139 -2.17 -0.36 -4.29
CA PHE A 139 -1.68 -0.16 -2.92
C PHE A 139 -2.38 -1.09 -1.92
N GLN A 140 -1.72 -1.28 -0.78
CA GLN A 140 -2.29 -1.91 0.40
C GLN A 140 -2.84 -0.84 1.36
N THR A 141 -4.06 -1.02 1.84
CA THR A 141 -4.67 -0.11 2.83
C THR A 141 -4.31 -0.51 4.24
N LEU A 142 -4.38 0.47 5.14
CA LEU A 142 -4.55 0.21 6.57
C LEU A 142 -5.92 -0.46 6.82
N PRO A 143 -6.13 -1.09 7.99
CA PRO A 143 -7.40 -1.71 8.32
C PRO A 143 -8.56 -0.72 8.18
N VAL A 144 -9.59 -1.12 7.42
CA VAL A 144 -10.74 -0.26 7.12
C VAL A 144 -11.51 0.06 8.40
N ASP A 145 -11.72 1.35 8.67
CA ASP A 145 -12.67 1.80 9.68
C ASP A 145 -14.10 1.43 9.25
N PRO A 146 -14.87 0.67 10.04
CA PRO A 146 -16.28 0.38 9.76
C PRO A 146 -17.13 1.61 9.43
N LYS A 147 -16.82 2.78 10.00
CA LYS A 147 -17.55 4.04 9.75
C LYS A 147 -17.22 4.66 8.40
N ALA A 148 -16.20 4.16 7.70
CA ALA A 148 -15.74 4.67 6.42
C ALA A 148 -16.40 3.99 5.21
N VAL A 149 -17.26 2.99 5.44
CA VAL A 149 -18.09 2.34 4.41
C VAL A 149 -19.38 3.14 4.27
N ALA A 150 -19.48 3.94 3.20
CA ALA A 150 -20.58 4.89 3.02
C ALA A 150 -21.88 4.19 2.56
N ASP A 151 -21.76 3.28 1.61
CA ASP A 151 -22.86 2.56 0.96
C ASP A 151 -22.36 1.17 0.52
N GLY A 152 -23.08 0.50 -0.40
CA GLY A 152 -22.71 -0.82 -0.88
C GLY A 152 -21.60 -0.86 -1.94
N ASP A 153 -21.07 0.27 -2.40
CA ASP A 153 -20.07 0.30 -3.47
C ASP A 153 -19.03 1.43 -3.41
N THR A 154 -19.06 2.23 -2.34
CA THR A 154 -18.14 3.33 -2.05
C THR A 154 -17.55 3.19 -0.65
N ILE A 155 -16.22 3.24 -0.57
CA ILE A 155 -15.46 3.10 0.68
C ILE A 155 -14.36 4.15 0.79
N THR A 156 -14.20 4.76 1.96
CA THR A 156 -13.02 5.58 2.26
C THR A 156 -11.97 4.72 2.95
N VAL A 157 -10.73 4.76 2.45
CA VAL A 157 -9.61 4.01 2.99
C VAL A 157 -8.43 4.94 3.28
N TYR A 158 -7.52 4.47 4.12
CA TYR A 158 -6.29 5.17 4.43
C TYR A 158 -5.10 4.30 4.05
N VAL A 159 -4.10 4.91 3.43
CA VAL A 159 -2.88 4.26 2.96
C VAL A 159 -1.70 4.91 3.68
N SER A 160 -0.86 4.10 4.32
CA SER A 160 0.32 4.59 5.04
C SER A 160 1.21 5.44 4.14
N THR A 161 1.83 6.48 4.67
CA THR A 161 2.87 7.21 3.93
C THR A 161 4.14 6.39 3.67
N SER A 162 4.26 5.19 4.24
CA SER A 162 5.32 4.23 3.92
C SER A 162 5.05 3.44 2.63
N GLU A 163 3.82 3.42 2.11
CA GLU A 163 3.50 2.77 0.83
C GLU A 163 4.16 3.52 -0.34
N PRO A 164 4.83 2.83 -1.29
CA PRO A 164 5.52 3.47 -2.40
C PRO A 164 4.67 4.46 -3.21
N VAL A 165 3.37 4.19 -3.37
CA VAL A 165 2.46 5.09 -4.09
C VAL A 165 2.23 6.43 -3.39
N VAL A 166 2.39 6.47 -2.06
CA VAL A 166 2.16 7.65 -1.24
C VAL A 166 3.47 8.32 -0.83
N SER A 167 4.49 7.53 -0.49
CA SER A 167 5.75 7.99 0.12
C SER A 167 6.45 9.08 -0.68
N SER A 168 6.45 8.94 -2.01
CA SER A 168 7.07 9.88 -2.95
C SER A 168 6.29 11.19 -3.17
N SER A 169 5.03 11.24 -2.75
CA SER A 169 4.10 12.37 -3.04
C SER A 169 3.61 13.11 -1.80
N VAL A 170 4.13 12.80 -0.60
CA VAL A 170 3.70 13.47 0.63
C VAL A 170 4.20 14.92 0.67
N PRO A 171 3.32 15.93 0.79
CA PRO A 171 3.75 17.33 0.91
C PRO A 171 4.60 17.56 2.16
N ARG A 172 5.62 18.42 2.04
CA ARG A 172 6.54 18.74 3.14
C ARG A 172 5.79 19.31 4.35
N GLU A 173 4.77 20.13 4.10
CA GLU A 173 3.94 20.76 5.13
C GLU A 173 3.18 19.75 5.97
N VAL A 174 2.72 18.65 5.35
CA VAL A 174 1.97 17.57 6.02
C VAL A 174 2.90 16.80 6.95
N ASN A 175 4.09 16.41 6.47
CA ASN A 175 5.07 15.74 7.32
C ASN A 175 5.52 16.63 8.48
N LEU A 176 5.79 17.91 8.21
CA LEU A 176 6.16 18.87 9.26
C LEU A 176 5.05 19.01 10.31
N ALA A 177 3.79 19.11 9.87
CA ALA A 177 2.64 19.18 10.77
C ALA A 177 2.50 17.92 11.63
N ALA A 178 2.75 16.73 11.06
CA ALA A 178 2.72 15.47 11.80
C ALA A 178 3.80 15.42 12.90
N VAL A 179 5.03 15.79 12.57
CA VAL A 179 6.14 15.87 13.56
C VAL A 179 5.86 16.90 14.64
N GLN A 180 5.35 18.08 14.28
CA GLN A 180 4.98 19.12 15.24
C GLN A 180 3.82 18.68 16.14
N ARG A 181 2.85 17.93 15.60
CA ARG A 181 1.72 17.39 16.35
C ARG A 181 2.20 16.40 17.40
N ALA A 182 3.10 15.49 17.05
CA ALA A 182 3.70 14.55 18.00
C ALA A 182 4.41 15.28 19.16
N LYS A 183 5.23 16.29 18.84
CA LYS A 183 5.88 17.16 19.85
C LYS A 183 4.88 17.93 20.72
N ALA A 184 3.76 18.38 20.16
CA ALA A 184 2.72 19.06 20.92
C ALA A 184 2.01 18.11 21.91
N ARG A 185 1.74 16.86 21.50
CA ARG A 185 1.15 15.82 22.36
C ARG A 185 2.08 15.43 23.51
N GLU A 186 3.37 15.27 23.25
CA GLU A 186 4.38 15.00 24.29
C GLU A 186 4.39 16.11 25.36
N LYS A 187 4.28 17.37 24.94
CA LYS A 187 4.18 18.54 25.83
C LYS A 187 2.78 18.75 26.42
N ARG A 188 1.83 17.83 26.19
CA ARG A 188 0.41 17.94 26.61
C ARG A 188 -0.29 19.23 26.12
N ASN A 189 0.20 19.82 25.03
CA ASN A 189 -0.45 20.94 24.38
C ASN A 189 -1.48 20.42 23.36
N TYR A 190 -2.61 19.95 23.88
CA TYR A 190 -3.69 19.38 23.06
C TYR A 190 -4.31 20.39 22.07
N PRO A 191 -4.56 21.66 22.43
CA PRO A 191 -5.08 22.63 21.46
C PRO A 191 -4.20 22.76 20.22
N LYS A 192 -2.87 22.81 20.39
CA LYS A 192 -1.95 22.87 19.24
C LYS A 192 -1.92 21.55 18.46
N ALA A 193 -1.97 20.41 19.15
CA ALA A 193 -2.02 19.10 18.50
C ALA A 193 -3.28 18.93 17.64
N ASP A 194 -4.42 19.43 18.11
CA ASP A 194 -5.70 19.35 17.41
C ASP A 194 -5.73 20.30 16.20
N GLU A 195 -5.21 21.53 16.34
CA GLU A 195 -5.02 22.48 15.24
C GLU A 195 -4.16 21.86 14.12
N LEU A 196 -3.03 21.25 14.48
CA LEU A 196 -2.15 20.58 13.52
C LEU A 196 -2.81 19.35 12.90
N HIS A 197 -3.61 18.61 13.66
CA HIS A 197 -4.35 17.47 13.13
C HIS A 197 -5.40 17.92 12.10
N GLN A 198 -6.10 19.03 12.35
CA GLN A 198 -7.05 19.58 11.40
C GLN A 198 -6.36 20.00 10.10
N LYS A 199 -5.21 20.66 10.18
CA LYS A 199 -4.41 20.99 8.99
C LYS A 199 -4.01 19.76 8.16
N ILE A 200 -3.68 18.65 8.83
CA ILE A 200 -3.38 17.37 8.16
C ILE A 200 -4.64 16.82 7.46
N ILE A 201 -5.80 16.85 8.14
CA ILE A 201 -7.10 16.44 7.60
C ILE A 201 -7.50 17.26 6.37
N ASP A 202 -7.37 18.58 6.44
CA ASP A 202 -7.68 19.49 5.35
C ASP A 202 -6.77 19.26 4.13
N SER A 203 -5.57 18.73 4.36
CA SER A 203 -4.63 18.33 3.30
C SER A 203 -4.92 16.94 2.70
N GLY A 204 -5.98 16.25 3.14
CA GLY A 204 -6.33 14.91 2.67
C GLY A 204 -5.55 13.78 3.34
N TYR A 205 -4.90 14.04 4.48
CA TYR A 205 -4.16 13.06 5.27
C TYR A 205 -4.81 12.89 6.65
N ARG A 206 -4.39 11.89 7.41
CA ARG A 206 -4.80 11.73 8.81
C ARG A 206 -3.71 11.01 9.60
N VAL A 207 -3.57 11.37 10.86
CA VAL A 207 -2.76 10.58 11.80
C VAL A 207 -3.70 9.59 12.50
N LEU A 208 -3.46 8.29 12.28
CA LEU A 208 -4.24 7.19 12.83
C LEU A 208 -3.42 6.52 13.94
N ASN A 209 -4.08 6.07 15.00
CA ASN A 209 -3.44 5.21 15.99
C ASN A 209 -3.73 3.75 15.63
N ILE A 210 -2.70 2.99 15.28
CA ILE A 210 -2.78 1.57 14.92
C ILE A 210 -1.78 0.85 15.79
N GLU A 211 -2.23 -0.16 16.55
CA GLU A 211 -1.35 -0.95 17.43
C GLU A 211 -0.51 -0.11 18.41
N ASN A 212 -1.06 1.01 18.88
CA ASN A 212 -0.42 2.03 19.73
C ASN A 212 0.64 2.89 19.04
N GLU A 213 0.80 2.79 17.72
CA GLU A 213 1.67 3.64 16.91
C GLU A 213 0.86 4.70 16.16
N GLU A 214 1.40 5.92 16.08
CA GLU A 214 0.81 6.99 15.25
C GLU A 214 1.30 6.86 13.81
N VAL A 215 0.41 6.47 12.89
CA VAL A 215 0.67 6.32 11.47
C VAL A 215 0.08 7.51 10.71
N LEU A 216 0.93 8.23 9.98
CA LEU A 216 0.48 9.22 9.01
C LEU A 216 -0.01 8.49 7.75
N ALA A 217 -1.22 8.80 7.30
CA ALA A 217 -1.83 8.11 6.18
C ALA A 217 -2.58 9.06 5.25
N ARG A 218 -2.55 8.78 3.94
CA ARG A 218 -3.31 9.50 2.92
C ARG A 218 -4.72 8.91 2.79
N LYS A 219 -5.72 9.78 2.70
CA LYS A 219 -7.12 9.40 2.47
C LYS A 219 -7.36 9.14 0.98
N PHE A 220 -8.00 8.01 0.69
CA PHE A 220 -8.53 7.69 -0.64
C PHE A 220 -10.02 7.36 -0.54
N ARG A 221 -10.80 7.82 -1.52
CA ARG A 221 -12.20 7.41 -1.69
C ARG A 221 -12.25 6.46 -2.87
N ILE A 222 -12.72 5.24 -2.65
CA ILE A 222 -12.73 4.18 -3.66
C ILE A 222 -14.17 3.88 -4.07
N ARG A 223 -14.41 3.86 -5.39
CA ARG A 223 -15.62 3.33 -6.01
C ARG A 223 -15.31 1.95 -6.56
N LEU A 224 -16.07 0.94 -6.12
CA LEU A 224 -15.90 -0.43 -6.60
C LEU A 224 -16.24 -0.50 -8.10
N ARG A 225 -15.23 -0.82 -8.91
CA ARG A 225 -15.34 -0.84 -10.38
C ARG A 225 -16.36 -1.88 -10.83
N GLY A 226 -17.24 -1.47 -11.75
CA GLY A 226 -18.13 -2.35 -12.50
C GLY A 226 -19.35 -2.85 -11.74
N ILE A 227 -19.57 -2.42 -10.51
CA ILE A 227 -20.81 -2.72 -9.77
C ILE A 227 -21.51 -1.43 -9.37
N ASP A 228 -22.82 -1.52 -9.15
CA ASP A 228 -23.64 -0.42 -8.64
C ASP A 228 -24.59 -0.97 -7.59
N ALA A 229 -24.45 -0.50 -6.36
CA ALA A 229 -25.27 -0.93 -5.23
C ALA A 229 -26.50 -0.02 -5.05
N PRO A 230 -27.58 -0.50 -4.41
CA PRO A 230 -28.67 0.38 -4.03
C PRO A 230 -28.17 1.50 -3.10
N GLU A 231 -28.65 2.73 -3.34
CA GLU A 231 -28.38 3.87 -2.48
C GLU A 231 -28.91 3.61 -1.06
N SER A 232 -28.35 4.25 -0.04
CA SER A 232 -28.73 3.98 1.37
C SER A 232 -30.22 4.17 1.67
N GLN A 233 -30.93 4.97 0.87
CA GLN A 233 -32.37 5.22 1.00
C GLN A 233 -33.24 4.25 0.19
N MET A 234 -32.64 3.45 -0.69
CA MET A 234 -33.32 2.44 -1.47
C MET A 234 -33.56 1.17 -0.65
N PRO A 235 -34.58 0.36 -0.99
CA PRO A 235 -34.65 -1.02 -0.54
C PRO A 235 -33.33 -1.76 -0.82
N PHE A 236 -32.87 -2.59 0.12
CA PHE A 236 -31.56 -3.25 0.08
C PHE A 236 -30.32 -2.35 0.22
N GLY A 237 -30.45 -1.03 0.32
CA GLY A 237 -29.30 -0.12 0.47
C GLY A 237 -28.50 -0.38 1.73
N LYS A 238 -29.19 -0.56 2.86
CA LYS A 238 -28.56 -0.89 4.15
C LYS A 238 -27.91 -2.27 4.12
N GLU A 239 -28.58 -3.26 3.55
CA GLU A 239 -28.09 -4.63 3.41
C GLU A 239 -26.84 -4.70 2.52
N ALA A 240 -26.79 -3.89 1.46
CA ALA A 240 -25.62 -3.76 0.60
C ALA A 240 -24.44 -3.14 1.35
N GLN A 241 -24.66 -2.06 2.10
CA GLN A 241 -23.65 -1.44 2.96
C GLN A 241 -23.12 -2.43 4.02
N GLU A 242 -24.02 -3.11 4.74
CA GLU A 242 -23.65 -4.10 5.76
C GLU A 242 -22.92 -5.30 5.15
N GLY A 243 -23.33 -5.73 3.96
CA GLY A 243 -22.68 -6.80 3.22
C GLY A 243 -21.26 -6.45 2.80
N LEU A 244 -21.03 -5.22 2.31
CA LEU A 244 -19.69 -4.71 2.03
C LEU A 244 -18.87 -4.63 3.31
N LEU A 245 -19.43 -4.03 4.37
CA LEU A 245 -18.78 -3.91 5.67
C LEU A 245 -18.37 -5.27 6.26
N LYS A 246 -19.20 -6.30 6.11
CA LYS A 246 -18.87 -7.66 6.57
C LYS A 246 -17.67 -8.26 5.83
N ILE A 247 -17.46 -7.87 4.58
CA ILE A 247 -16.32 -8.33 3.78
C ILE A 247 -15.06 -7.59 4.21
N VAL A 248 -15.09 -6.24 4.24
CA VAL A 248 -13.89 -5.39 4.32
C VAL A 248 -13.60 -4.80 5.71
N GLY A 249 -14.58 -4.75 6.60
CA GLY A 249 -14.49 -4.06 7.88
C GLY A 249 -13.36 -4.58 8.76
N ARG A 250 -12.56 -3.66 9.32
CA ARG A 250 -11.39 -3.92 10.18
C ARG A 250 -10.31 -4.80 9.51
N LYS A 251 -10.31 -4.90 8.18
CA LYS A 251 -9.31 -5.65 7.41
C LYS A 251 -8.58 -4.71 6.46
N SER A 252 -7.37 -5.10 6.08
CA SER A 252 -6.59 -4.41 5.06
C SER A 252 -6.98 -4.89 3.67
N LEU A 253 -6.98 -3.98 2.70
CA LEU A 253 -7.39 -4.25 1.33
C LEU A 253 -6.22 -4.05 0.38
N LYS A 254 -6.14 -4.92 -0.64
CA LYS A 254 -5.39 -4.63 -1.86
C LYS A 254 -6.33 -3.94 -2.83
N VAL A 255 -5.94 -2.76 -3.32
CA VAL A 255 -6.75 -1.97 -4.26
C VAL A 255 -6.00 -1.80 -5.57
N LEU A 256 -6.64 -2.15 -6.69
CA LEU A 256 -6.15 -1.92 -8.04
C LEU A 256 -6.91 -0.72 -8.63
N VAL A 257 -6.23 0.40 -8.87
CA VAL A 257 -6.87 1.64 -9.34
C VAL A 257 -6.69 1.77 -10.86
N TYR A 258 -7.80 2.07 -11.56
CA TYR A 258 -7.83 2.22 -13.02
C TYR A 258 -8.10 3.66 -13.48
N GLY A 259 -8.43 4.55 -12.57
CA GLY A 259 -8.79 5.93 -12.87
C GLY A 259 -9.48 6.63 -11.72
N GLU A 260 -9.94 7.84 -11.99
CA GLU A 260 -10.69 8.68 -11.06
C GLU A 260 -11.99 9.11 -11.73
N ASP A 261 -13.08 9.11 -10.98
CA ASP A 261 -14.36 9.64 -11.47
C ASP A 261 -14.48 11.15 -11.25
N GLN A 262 -15.53 11.76 -11.81
CA GLN A 262 -15.79 13.20 -11.67
C GLN A 262 -16.01 13.67 -10.22
N TYR A 263 -16.19 12.75 -9.26
CA TYR A 263 -16.40 13.06 -7.84
C TYR A 263 -15.13 12.88 -7.01
N GLY A 264 -13.99 12.67 -7.66
CA GLY A 264 -12.70 12.46 -7.04
C GLY A 264 -12.55 11.12 -6.35
N ARG A 265 -13.31 10.09 -6.77
CA ARG A 265 -13.16 8.72 -6.26
C ARG A 265 -12.28 7.92 -7.20
N CYS A 266 -11.32 7.20 -6.65
CA CYS A 266 -10.56 6.19 -7.39
C CYS A 266 -11.49 5.04 -7.78
N VAL A 267 -11.57 4.72 -9.06
CA VAL A 267 -12.34 3.59 -9.58
C VAL A 267 -11.44 2.36 -9.56
N GLY A 268 -11.79 1.35 -8.77
CA GLY A 268 -10.86 0.25 -8.50
C GLY A 268 -11.48 -1.12 -8.20
N ASP A 269 -10.67 -2.15 -8.42
CA ASP A 269 -10.93 -3.53 -7.99
C ASP A 269 -10.36 -3.75 -6.59
N LEU A 270 -11.13 -4.39 -5.70
CA LEU A 270 -10.76 -4.58 -4.30
C LEU A 270 -10.60 -6.05 -3.97
N TYR A 271 -9.53 -6.38 -3.27
CA TYR A 271 -9.27 -7.69 -2.72
C TYR A 271 -9.11 -7.60 -1.21
N CYS A 272 -9.79 -8.49 -0.49
CA CYS A 272 -9.72 -8.60 0.96
C CYS A 272 -9.41 -10.05 1.34
N ASN A 273 -8.22 -10.33 1.86
CA ASN A 273 -7.77 -11.69 2.22
C ASN A 273 -8.00 -12.72 1.10
N GLY A 274 -7.65 -12.36 -0.14
CA GLY A 274 -7.84 -13.21 -1.33
C GLY A 274 -9.25 -13.21 -1.92
N ILE A 275 -10.24 -12.62 -1.23
CA ILE A 275 -11.61 -12.50 -1.76
C ILE A 275 -11.70 -11.28 -2.67
N PHE A 276 -12.13 -11.48 -3.91
CA PHE A 276 -12.51 -10.38 -4.80
C PHE A 276 -13.85 -9.79 -4.35
N VAL A 277 -13.84 -8.53 -3.92
CA VAL A 277 -15.00 -7.94 -3.22
C VAL A 277 -16.20 -7.80 -4.16
N GLN A 278 -16.01 -7.37 -5.40
CA GLN A 278 -17.08 -7.29 -6.39
C GLN A 278 -17.79 -8.63 -6.63
N GLU A 279 -17.03 -9.73 -6.71
CA GLU A 279 -17.60 -11.06 -6.85
C GLU A 279 -18.51 -11.40 -5.65
N ALA A 280 -18.01 -11.15 -4.44
CA ALA A 280 -18.77 -11.41 -3.23
C ALA A 280 -20.06 -10.57 -3.14
N MET A 281 -20.02 -9.30 -3.58
CA MET A 281 -21.19 -8.42 -3.62
C MET A 281 -22.24 -8.90 -4.63
N LEU A 282 -21.82 -9.24 -5.85
CA LEU A 282 -22.72 -9.71 -6.91
C LEU A 282 -23.34 -11.06 -6.58
N LYS A 283 -22.54 -12.04 -6.12
CA LYS A 283 -23.03 -13.38 -5.76
C LYS A 283 -24.01 -13.37 -4.59
N LYS A 284 -23.92 -12.37 -3.70
CA LYS A 284 -24.87 -12.16 -2.59
C LYS A 284 -26.10 -11.35 -2.99
N GLY A 285 -26.21 -10.93 -4.25
CA GLY A 285 -27.32 -10.09 -4.71
C GLY A 285 -27.39 -8.77 -3.95
N LEU A 286 -26.26 -8.10 -3.75
CA LEU A 286 -26.17 -6.82 -3.05
C LEU A 286 -25.89 -5.64 -4.00
N ALA A 287 -25.62 -5.93 -5.27
CA ALA A 287 -25.34 -4.94 -6.30
C ALA A 287 -25.74 -5.48 -7.68
N TRP A 288 -25.84 -4.57 -8.65
CA TRP A 288 -25.97 -4.85 -10.08
C TRP A 288 -24.59 -4.83 -10.75
N HIS A 289 -24.42 -5.62 -11.81
CA HIS A 289 -23.34 -5.40 -12.77
C HIS A 289 -23.62 -4.10 -13.52
N TYR A 290 -22.72 -3.13 -13.42
CA TYR A 290 -22.92 -1.82 -14.02
C TYR A 290 -22.54 -1.83 -15.50
N LEU A 291 -23.41 -2.41 -16.33
CA LEU A 291 -23.19 -2.66 -17.76
C LEU A 291 -22.80 -1.42 -18.58
N ALA A 292 -23.16 -0.21 -18.14
CA ALA A 292 -22.78 1.02 -18.81
C ALA A 292 -21.26 1.26 -18.77
N TYR A 293 -20.59 0.84 -17.69
CA TYR A 293 -19.17 1.09 -17.44
C TYR A 293 -18.30 -0.17 -17.43
N ASP A 294 -18.92 -1.35 -17.42
CA ASP A 294 -18.21 -2.61 -17.32
C ASP A 294 -18.84 -3.69 -18.21
N LYS A 295 -18.00 -4.38 -18.99
CA LYS A 295 -18.43 -5.42 -19.95
C LYS A 295 -17.84 -6.79 -19.64
N ARG A 296 -17.24 -6.98 -18.45
CA ARG A 296 -16.61 -8.26 -18.08
C ARG A 296 -17.67 -9.37 -18.00
N PRO A 297 -17.57 -10.45 -18.79
CA PRO A 297 -18.56 -11.54 -18.78
C PRO A 297 -18.71 -12.23 -17.41
N VAL A 298 -17.63 -12.22 -16.62
CA VAL A 298 -17.61 -12.81 -15.28
C VAL A 298 -18.54 -12.10 -14.30
N LEU A 299 -18.65 -10.77 -14.34
CA LEU A 299 -19.57 -10.02 -13.48
C LEU A 299 -21.04 -10.31 -13.85
N ALA A 300 -21.33 -10.33 -15.15
CA ALA A 300 -22.66 -10.70 -15.66
C ALA A 300 -23.06 -12.13 -15.25
N LYS A 301 -22.10 -13.07 -15.26
CA LYS A 301 -22.31 -14.44 -14.79
C LYS A 301 -22.69 -14.47 -13.30
N TRP A 302 -21.96 -13.77 -12.44
CA TRP A 302 -22.24 -13.76 -10.99
C TRP A 302 -23.59 -13.13 -10.66
N GLU A 303 -23.95 -12.02 -11.33
CA GLU A 303 -25.29 -11.43 -11.20
C GLU A 303 -26.37 -12.44 -11.63
N LYS A 304 -26.19 -13.08 -12.80
CA LYS A 304 -27.13 -14.07 -13.32
C LYS A 304 -27.33 -15.24 -12.35
N GLU A 305 -26.26 -15.74 -11.75
CA GLU A 305 -26.33 -16.80 -10.73
C GLU A 305 -27.14 -16.37 -9.50
N ALA A 306 -26.92 -15.14 -9.00
CA ALA A 306 -27.66 -14.61 -7.86
C ALA A 306 -29.15 -14.40 -8.19
N ARG A 307 -29.47 -13.93 -9.41
CA ARG A 307 -30.84 -13.79 -9.94
C ARG A 307 -31.58 -15.12 -10.01
N GLN A 308 -30.95 -16.14 -10.62
CA GLN A 308 -31.55 -17.47 -10.76
C GLN A 308 -31.87 -18.11 -9.41
N LYS A 309 -31.02 -17.84 -8.40
CA LYS A 309 -31.19 -18.34 -7.03
C LYS A 309 -32.06 -17.43 -6.15
N ARG A 310 -32.54 -16.29 -6.68
CA ARG A 310 -33.31 -15.27 -5.93
C ARG A 310 -32.63 -14.84 -4.63
N ILE A 311 -31.32 -14.61 -4.69
CA ILE A 311 -30.49 -14.23 -3.53
C ILE A 311 -30.50 -12.70 -3.36
N GLY A 312 -30.55 -12.22 -2.12
CA GLY A 312 -30.45 -10.79 -1.81
C GLY A 312 -31.58 -10.00 -2.46
N LEU A 313 -31.26 -8.88 -3.09
CA LEU A 313 -32.23 -8.01 -3.76
C LEU A 313 -33.03 -8.73 -4.87
N TRP A 314 -32.51 -9.83 -5.41
CA TRP A 314 -33.19 -10.67 -6.40
C TRP A 314 -34.31 -11.55 -5.83
N ALA A 315 -34.52 -11.54 -4.52
CA ALA A 315 -35.73 -12.10 -3.93
C ALA A 315 -36.98 -11.29 -4.33
N SER A 316 -36.82 -10.00 -4.61
CA SER A 316 -37.86 -9.16 -5.21
C SER A 316 -38.04 -9.48 -6.69
N SER A 317 -39.29 -9.43 -7.19
CA SER A 317 -39.61 -9.71 -8.59
C SER A 317 -39.07 -8.65 -9.55
N ASN A 318 -39.01 -7.39 -9.13
CA ASN A 318 -38.49 -6.28 -9.91
C ASN A 318 -37.82 -5.24 -9.00
N PRO A 319 -36.62 -5.53 -8.45
CA PRO A 319 -35.90 -4.57 -7.64
C PRO A 319 -35.51 -3.35 -8.50
N GLU A 320 -35.81 -2.15 -8.01
CA GLU A 320 -35.46 -0.90 -8.66
C GLU A 320 -33.95 -0.75 -8.78
N LYS A 321 -33.46 -0.36 -9.96
CA LYS A 321 -32.03 -0.19 -10.21
C LYS A 321 -31.54 1.15 -9.65
N PRO A 322 -30.29 1.25 -9.14
CA PRO A 322 -29.81 2.48 -8.52
C PRO A 322 -29.73 3.66 -9.49
N TRP A 323 -29.34 3.43 -10.75
CA TRP A 323 -29.33 4.49 -11.77
C TRP A 323 -30.74 4.98 -12.15
N ASP A 324 -31.76 4.12 -12.09
CA ASP A 324 -33.15 4.52 -12.35
C ASP A 324 -33.68 5.34 -11.16
N TRP A 325 -33.40 4.89 -9.93
CA TRP A 325 -33.71 5.65 -8.71
C TRP A 325 -33.04 7.03 -8.68
N ARG A 326 -31.73 7.10 -8.99
CA ARG A 326 -30.98 8.37 -9.07
C ARG A 326 -31.55 9.32 -10.12
N LYS A 327 -32.04 8.79 -11.24
CA LYS A 327 -32.69 9.60 -12.29
C LYS A 327 -34.04 10.16 -11.79
N ASN A 328 -34.81 9.35 -11.07
CA ASN A 328 -36.14 9.73 -10.55
C ASN A 328 -36.07 10.69 -9.35
N ASN A 329 -34.97 10.69 -8.59
CA ASN A 329 -34.80 11.48 -7.36
C ASN A 329 -33.81 12.65 -7.51
N ARG A 330 -33.47 13.04 -8.75
CA ARG A 330 -32.62 14.20 -8.98
C ARG A 330 -33.36 15.45 -8.49
N ARG A 331 -32.89 16.05 -7.40
CA ARG A 331 -33.35 17.40 -7.01
C ARG A 331 -32.85 18.35 -8.10
N GLU A 332 -33.77 19.05 -8.75
CA GLU A 332 -33.45 20.16 -9.67
C GLU A 332 -32.67 21.27 -8.96
#